data_AF-A0A0H3IBZ6-F1
#
_entry.id   AF-A0A0H3IBZ6-F1
#
_cell.length_a   1.000
_cell.length_b   1.000
_cell.length_c   1.000
_cell.angle_alpha   90.00
_cell.angle_beta   90.00
_cell.angle_gamma   90.00
#
_symmetry.space_group_name_H-M   'P 1'
#
loop_
_entity.id
_entity.type
_entity.pdbx_description
1 polymer ?
#
loop_
_entity_poly.entity_id
_entity_poly.type
_entity_poly.pdbx_seq_one_letter_code
_entity_poly.pdbx_strand_id
1 'polypeptide(L)' 'MKNDESNNTHHQVMSIYVIDIYVNCPRCGERQDGFVGNLAGASFKCDDCGETYSIDKDANVSFR' A
#
# COMPACT_ATOMS: atom_id res chain seq x y z
N MET A 1 18.67 20.14 -42.90
CA MET A 1 17.78 19.49 -41.90
C MET A 1 18.53 19.52 -40.59
N LYS A 2 18.07 20.32 -39.63
CA LYS A 2 18.66 20.36 -38.28
C LYS A 2 17.95 19.30 -37.47
N ASN A 3 18.68 18.31 -36.98
CA ASN A 3 18.13 17.27 -36.13
C ASN A 3 18.01 17.86 -34.72
N ASP A 4 16.78 18.04 -34.26
CA ASP A 4 16.49 18.44 -32.89
C ASP A 4 16.74 17.22 -31.98
N GLU A 5 17.95 17.17 -31.42
CA GLU A 5 18.28 16.24 -30.33
C GLU A 5 17.55 16.70 -29.08
N SER A 6 16.43 16.03 -28.81
CA SER A 6 15.62 16.20 -27.61
C SER A 6 16.45 15.84 -26.37
N ASN A 7 17.00 16.85 -25.68
CA ASN A 7 17.70 16.70 -24.41
C ASN A 7 16.74 16.20 -23.33
N ASN A 8 16.69 14.90 -23.12
CA ASN A 8 15.88 14.29 -22.08
C ASN A 8 16.79 13.87 -20.92
N THR A 9 17.10 14.81 -20.03
CA THR A 9 17.97 14.58 -18.87
C THR A 9 17.23 13.74 -17.84
N HIS A 10 17.65 12.48 -17.67
CA HIS A 10 17.09 11.55 -16.70
C HIS A 10 17.69 11.81 -15.30
N HIS A 11 16.88 12.28 -14.36
CA HIS A 11 17.28 12.45 -12.96
C HIS A 11 16.99 11.17 -12.16
N GLN A 12 17.93 10.78 -11.28
CA GLN A 12 17.80 9.60 -10.42
C GLN A 12 17.37 10.00 -9.00
N VAL A 13 16.52 9.18 -8.38
CA VAL A 13 16.06 9.35 -7.00
C VAL A 13 16.96 8.57 -6.06
N MET A 14 17.37 9.18 -4.94
CA MET A 14 18.33 8.60 -3.99
C MET A 14 17.71 8.00 -2.72
N SER A 15 16.47 8.35 -2.37
CA SER A 15 15.81 7.87 -1.15
C SER A 15 14.32 7.64 -1.35
N ILE A 16 13.80 6.55 -0.78
CA ILE A 16 12.39 6.20 -0.74
C ILE A 16 12.04 5.84 0.71
N TYR A 17 10.91 6.33 1.22
CA TYR A 17 10.40 6.02 2.56
C TYR A 17 9.03 5.34 2.42
N VAL A 18 8.86 4.18 3.06
CA VAL A 18 7.60 3.42 3.07
C VAL A 18 7.26 3.04 4.51
N ILE A 19 6.00 3.20 4.89
CA ILE A 19 5.44 2.64 6.13
C ILE A 19 4.61 1.43 5.70
N ASP A 20 5.10 0.24 6.01
CA ASP A 20 4.37 -1.01 5.78
C ASP A 20 3.38 -1.24 6.92
N ILE A 21 2.14 -1.53 6.55
CA ILE A 21 1.04 -1.82 7.47
C ILE A 21 0.54 -3.21 7.15
N TYR A 22 0.26 -3.98 8.20
CA TYR A 22 -0.41 -5.26 8.05
C TYR A 22 -1.72 -5.28 8.83
N VAL A 23 -2.65 -6.10 8.36
CA VAL A 23 -3.91 -6.39 9.04
C VAL A 23 -4.09 -7.90 9.11
N ASN A 24 -4.59 -8.40 10.23
CA ASN A 24 -4.95 -9.82 10.31
C ASN A 24 -6.37 -9.99 9.79
N CYS A 25 -6.57 -10.95 8.88
CA CYS A 25 -7.90 -11.27 8.38
C CYS A 25 -8.81 -11.64 9.55
N PRO A 26 -9.97 -10.98 9.73
CA PRO A 26 -10.87 -11.27 10.85
C PRO A 26 -11.55 -12.64 10.75
N ARG A 27 -11.42 -13.33 9.61
CA ARG A 27 -12.03 -14.64 9.36
C ARG A 27 -11.06 -15.80 9.59
N CYS A 28 -9.90 -15.79 8.92
CA CYS A 28 -8.92 -16.89 9.01
C CYS A 28 -7.73 -16.58 9.93
N GLY A 29 -7.52 -15.32 10.32
CA GLY A 29 -6.39 -14.91 11.15
C GLY A 29 -5.09 -14.68 10.39
N GLU A 30 -5.02 -15.01 9.10
CA GLU A 30 -3.82 -14.81 8.29
C GLU A 30 -3.47 -13.34 8.14
N ARG A 31 -2.16 -13.06 8.18
CA ARG A 31 -1.61 -11.72 8.05
C ARG A 31 -1.67 -11.28 6.59
N GLN A 32 -2.30 -10.14 6.34
CA GLN A 32 -2.31 -9.45 5.05
C GLN A 32 -1.39 -8.23 5.16
N ASP A 33 -0.43 -8.07 4.26
CA ASP A 33 0.59 -7.00 4.27
C ASP A 33 0.68 -6.26 2.93
N GLY A 34 1.70 -5.41 2.75
CA GLY A 34 1.88 -4.62 1.52
C GLY A 34 0.98 -3.39 1.44
N PHE A 35 0.33 -3.03 2.55
CA PHE A 35 -0.49 -1.84 2.62
C PHE A 35 0.36 -0.59 2.91
N VAL A 36 0.03 0.51 2.26
CA VAL A 36 0.70 1.81 2.46
C VAL A 36 -0.34 2.89 2.79
N GLY A 37 -0.15 3.59 3.91
CA GLY A 37 -1.01 4.70 4.34
C GLY A 37 -2.18 4.29 5.25
N ASN A 38 -3.10 5.22 5.53
CA ASN A 38 -4.22 4.93 6.42
C ASN A 38 -5.27 4.04 5.74
N LEU A 39 -5.59 2.89 6.35
CA LEU A 39 -6.54 1.91 5.82
C LEU A 39 -7.96 2.05 6.39
N ALA A 40 -8.18 2.98 7.33
CA ALA A 40 -9.48 3.18 7.97
C ALA A 40 -10.58 3.50 6.93
N GLY A 41 -11.71 2.78 7.03
CA GLY A 41 -12.86 2.92 6.13
C GLY A 41 -12.74 2.18 4.80
N ALA A 42 -11.61 1.52 4.51
CA ALA A 42 -11.43 0.75 3.29
C ALA A 42 -11.90 -0.71 3.43
N SER A 43 -12.17 -1.36 2.29
CA SER A 43 -12.49 -2.78 2.20
C SER A 43 -11.44 -3.53 1.39
N PHE A 44 -11.09 -4.73 1.84
CA PHE A 44 -10.08 -5.59 1.26
C PHE A 44 -10.58 -7.02 1.14
N LYS A 45 -10.02 -7.79 0.21
CA LYS A 45 -10.24 -9.22 0.10
C LYS A 45 -9.03 -9.93 0.69
N CYS A 46 -9.26 -10.95 1.52
CA CYS A 46 -8.19 -11.80 2.03
C CYS A 46 -7.67 -12.71 0.91
N ASP A 47 -6.36 -12.73 0.72
CA ASP A 47 -5.72 -13.55 -0.32
C ASP A 47 -5.75 -15.04 0.04
N ASP A 48 -5.83 -15.39 1.32
CA ASP A 48 -5.84 -16.78 1.79
C ASP A 48 -7.23 -17.42 1.79
N CYS A 49 -8.22 -16.75 2.36
CA CYS A 49 -9.58 -17.32 2.50
C CYS A 49 -10.59 -16.77 1.48
N GLY A 50 -10.22 -15.74 0.73
CA GLY A 50 -11.06 -15.14 -0.31
C GLY A 50 -12.21 -14.26 0.21
N GLU A 51 -12.40 -14.14 1.51
CA GLU A 51 -13.46 -13.32 2.11
C GLU A 51 -13.12 -11.83 2.07
N THR A 52 -14.15 -11.00 1.87
CA THR A 52 -14.03 -9.54 1.96
C THR A 52 -14.24 -9.07 3.40
N TYR A 53 -13.40 -8.15 3.85
CA TYR A 53 -13.52 -7.48 5.14
C TYR A 53 -13.37 -5.97 4.98
N SER A 54 -13.97 -5.23 5.92
CA SER A 54 -13.89 -3.77 5.98
C SER A 54 -13.19 -3.35 7.26
N ILE A 55 -12.36 -2.31 7.16
CA ILE A 55 -11.74 -1.66 8.30
C ILE A 55 -12.64 -0.52 8.76
N ASP A 56 -12.89 -0.45 10.07
CA ASP A 56 -13.71 0.63 10.65
C ASP A 56 -13.16 2.01 10.27
N LYS A 57 -14.04 2.97 10.01
CA LYS A 57 -13.66 4.34 9.62
C LYS A 57 -12.91 5.09 10.73
N ASP A 58 -13.12 4.69 11.97
CA ASP A 58 -12.50 5.24 13.17
C ASP A 58 -11.39 4.30 13.71
N ALA A 59 -10.97 3.29 12.93
CA ALA A 59 -9.90 2.39 13.31
C ALA A 59 -8.58 3.15 13.52
N ASN A 60 -8.00 3.00 14.70
CA ASN A 60 -6.71 3.59 15.00
C ASN A 60 -5.57 2.67 14.55
N VAL A 61 -4.55 3.23 13.91
CA VAL A 61 -3.31 2.51 13.57
C VAL A 61 -2.40 2.55 14.80
N SER A 62 -2.13 1.39 15.39
CA SER A 62 -1.15 1.28 16.48
C SER A 62 0.19 0.85 15.92
N PHE A 63 1.24 1.61 16.23
CA PHE A 63 2.62 1.21 15.97
C PHE A 63 3.04 0.22 17.07
N ARG A 64 3.36 -1.01 16.70
CA ARG A 64 4.00 -1.99 17.58
C ARG A 64 5.47 -2.12 17.23
#